data_AF-A0A3N0F4S6-F1
#
_entry.id   AF-A0A3N0F4S6-F1
#
_cell.length_a   1.000
_cell.length_b   1.000
_cell.length_c   1.000
_cell.angle_alpha   90.00
_cell.angle_beta   90.00
_cell.angle_gamma   90.00
#
_symmetry.space_group_name_H-M   'P 1'
#
loop_
_entity.id
_entity.type
_entity.pdbx_description
1 polymer ?
#
loop_
_entity_poly.entity_id
_entity_poly.type
_entity_poly.pdbx_seq_one_letter_code
_entity_poly.pdbx_strand_id
1 'polypeptide(L)'
;MKSPRLYAIGFMVIATAIACNTRPSEEAETYNKLFDEVITAHDEIMPAMGKLNSLSKKLEQEADSTDSSGILDSLEMSHKAMMDWMKDFSEKFPYGEFNPKDKTTEEITAKINILEEEKNEVYELRELISQSIEKAEKLLSEK
;
A
#
# COMPACT_ATOMS: atom_id res chain seq x y z
N MET A 1 -53.20 0.79 -64.81
CA MET A 1 -52.01 1.29 -65.54
C MET A 1 -51.30 2.28 -64.62
N LYS A 2 -50.21 1.87 -63.96
CA LYS A 2 -48.78 2.15 -64.32
C LYS A 2 -48.54 3.66 -64.46
N SER A 3 -47.65 4.32 -63.72
CA SER A 3 -46.48 3.86 -62.95
C SER A 3 -45.88 5.07 -62.16
N PRO A 4 -44.57 5.14 -61.78
CA PRO A 4 -44.12 5.16 -60.39
C PRO A 4 -43.33 6.44 -60.02
N ARG A 5 -42.86 6.58 -58.77
CA ARG A 5 -41.51 7.10 -58.45
C ARG A 5 -41.20 7.02 -56.95
N LEU A 6 -40.04 6.41 -56.67
CA LEU A 6 -39.36 6.30 -55.38
C LEU A 6 -38.83 7.66 -54.91
N TYR A 7 -38.86 7.93 -53.61
CA TYR A 7 -37.81 8.59 -52.79
C TYR A 7 -38.08 8.18 -51.33
N ALA A 8 -37.36 7.23 -50.72
CA ALA A 8 -36.01 7.32 -50.15
C ALA A 8 -35.91 8.31 -48.96
N ILE A 9 -35.31 7.80 -47.87
CA ILE A 9 -34.73 8.52 -46.72
C ILE A 9 -35.78 8.86 -45.65
N GLY A 10 -35.86 8.21 -44.48
CA GLY A 10 -34.78 7.70 -43.63
C GLY A 10 -34.45 8.76 -42.59
N PHE A 11 -35.14 8.75 -41.44
CA PHE A 11 -34.70 9.52 -40.27
C PHE A 11 -34.93 8.68 -39.01
N MET A 12 -34.18 7.59 -38.90
CA MET A 12 -33.91 7.00 -37.60
C MET A 12 -32.94 7.95 -36.91
N VAL A 13 -33.46 8.77 -36.00
CA VAL A 13 -32.63 9.51 -35.05
C VAL A 13 -31.97 8.45 -34.17
N ILE A 14 -30.79 8.02 -34.58
CA ILE A 14 -29.85 7.32 -33.71
C ILE A 14 -29.46 8.35 -32.66
N ALA A 15 -30.14 8.32 -31.52
CA ALA A 15 -29.61 8.87 -30.30
C ALA A 15 -28.36 8.05 -29.98
N THR A 16 -27.21 8.47 -30.53
CA THR A 16 -25.92 8.04 -30.01
C THR A 16 -25.88 8.57 -28.59
N ALA A 17 -26.22 7.71 -27.64
CA ALA A 17 -25.78 7.87 -26.27
C ALA A 17 -24.27 8.03 -26.36
N ILE A 18 -23.79 9.27 -26.24
CA ILE A 18 -22.45 9.52 -25.73
C ILE A 18 -22.55 9.08 -24.26
N ALA A 19 -22.48 7.77 -24.05
CA ALA A 19 -22.04 7.24 -22.79
C ALA A 19 -20.62 7.78 -22.65
N CYS A 20 -20.48 8.90 -21.93
CA CYS A 20 -19.20 9.31 -21.38
C CYS A 20 -18.66 8.08 -20.65
N ASN A 21 -17.71 7.42 -21.31
CA ASN A 21 -17.03 6.25 -20.80
C ASN A 21 -16.14 6.72 -19.66
N THR A 22 -16.72 6.89 -18.47
CA THR A 22 -16.04 7.22 -17.22
C THR A 22 -15.29 6.00 -16.68
N ARG A 23 -14.58 5.30 -17.57
CA ARG A 23 -13.64 4.25 -17.19
C ARG A 23 -12.33 4.94 -16.78
N PRO A 24 -11.78 4.64 -15.60
CA PRO A 24 -10.44 5.08 -15.24
C PRO A 24 -9.43 4.68 -16.33
N SER A 25 -8.36 5.45 -16.49
CA SER A 25 -7.27 5.00 -17.37
C SER A 25 -6.59 3.75 -16.78
N GLU A 26 -5.89 2.99 -17.61
CA GLU A 26 -5.16 1.79 -17.16
C GLU A 26 -4.13 2.13 -16.07
N GLU A 27 -3.49 3.29 -16.17
CA GLU A 27 -2.54 3.79 -15.16
C GLU A 27 -3.24 4.15 -13.86
N ALA A 28 -4.45 4.74 -13.92
CA ALA A 28 -5.23 5.03 -12.73
C ALA A 28 -5.66 3.74 -12.00
N GLU A 29 -6.03 2.69 -12.74
CA GLU A 29 -6.32 1.37 -12.16
C GLU A 29 -5.07 0.74 -11.53
N THR A 30 -3.94 0.82 -12.23
CA THR A 30 -2.64 0.32 -11.75
C THR A 30 -2.21 1.02 -10.47
N TYR A 31 -2.30 2.35 -10.43
CA TYR A 31 -2.02 3.14 -9.24
C TYR A 31 -2.88 2.71 -8.05
N ASN A 32 -4.21 2.62 -8.23
CA ASN A 32 -5.11 2.27 -7.14
C ASN A 32 -4.81 0.88 -6.58
N LYS A 33 -4.58 -0.10 -7.46
CA LYS A 33 -4.24 -1.46 -7.06
C LYS A 33 -2.93 -1.51 -6.28
N LEU A 34 -1.90 -0.81 -6.76
CA LEU A 34 -0.59 -0.80 -6.11
C LEU A 34 -0.63 -0.06 -4.76
N PHE A 35 -1.36 1.06 -4.70
CA PHE A 35 -1.59 1.79 -3.45
C PHE A 35 -2.28 0.90 -2.42
N ASP A 36 -3.36 0.22 -2.82
CA ASP A 36 -4.09 -0.73 -1.96
C ASP A 36 -3.18 -1.88 -1.49
N GLU A 37 -2.30 -2.39 -2.34
CA GLU A 37 -1.33 -3.44 -1.98
C GLU A 37 -0.36 -2.95 -0.89
N VAL A 38 0.20 -1.75 -1.02
CA VAL A 38 1.11 -1.15 -0.03
C VAL A 38 0.41 -0.95 1.31
N ILE A 39 -0.80 -0.36 1.30
CA ILE A 39 -1.57 -0.12 2.53
C ILE A 39 -2.01 -1.43 3.18
N THR A 40 -2.41 -2.43 2.39
CA THR A 40 -2.73 -3.77 2.91
C THR A 40 -1.51 -4.38 3.60
N ALA A 41 -0.33 -4.28 2.99
CA ALA A 41 0.90 -4.79 3.57
C ALA A 41 1.26 -4.08 4.89
N HIS A 42 1.04 -2.76 4.97
CA HIS A 42 1.15 -1.97 6.20
C HIS A 42 0.16 -2.47 7.28
N ASP A 43 -1.11 -2.62 6.94
CA ASP A 43 -2.15 -3.02 7.90
C ASP A 43 -1.89 -4.42 8.46
N GLU A 44 -1.36 -5.33 7.64
CA GLU A 44 -0.97 -6.69 8.06
C GLU A 44 0.15 -6.71 9.11
N ILE A 45 1.08 -5.74 9.08
CA ILE A 45 2.19 -5.67 10.04
C ILE A 45 1.85 -4.90 11.31
N MET A 46 0.79 -4.08 11.32
CA MET A 46 0.40 -3.28 12.48
C MET A 46 0.14 -4.09 13.77
N PRO A 47 -0.49 -5.29 13.75
CA PRO A 47 -0.61 -6.12 14.94
C PRO A 47 0.75 -6.51 15.57
N ALA A 48 1.80 -6.64 14.74
CA ALA A 48 3.13 -6.99 15.20
C ALA A 48 3.77 -5.87 16.04
N MET A 49 3.35 -4.61 15.90
CA MET A 49 3.82 -3.48 16.73
C MET A 49 3.42 -3.64 18.20
N GLY A 50 2.21 -4.14 18.45
CA GLY A 50 1.79 -4.49 19.81
C GLY A 50 2.64 -5.63 20.39
N LYS A 51 3.02 -6.59 19.53
CA LYS A 51 3.87 -7.72 19.91
C LYS A 51 5.30 -7.29 20.24
N LEU A 52 5.92 -6.42 19.42
CA LEU A 52 7.25 -5.84 19.71
C LEU A 52 7.29 -5.21 21.10
N ASN A 53 6.35 -4.31 21.39
CA ASN A 53 6.28 -3.62 22.68
C ASN A 53 6.08 -4.57 23.87
N SER A 54 5.31 -5.65 23.66
CA SER A 54 5.09 -6.66 24.71
C SER A 54 6.34 -7.49 24.97
N LEU A 55 7.05 -7.88 23.90
CA LEU A 55 8.30 -8.64 24.00
C LEU A 55 9.42 -7.82 24.62
N SER A 56 9.56 -6.53 24.25
CA SER A 56 10.55 -5.64 24.86
C SER A 56 10.37 -5.55 26.37
N LYS A 57 9.14 -5.29 26.83
CA LYS A 57 8.83 -5.22 28.27
C LYS A 57 9.12 -6.54 29.00
N LYS A 58 8.79 -7.67 28.37
CA LYS A 58 9.05 -8.98 28.98
C LYS A 58 10.55 -9.26 29.10
N LEU A 59 11.32 -8.94 28.06
CA LEU A 59 12.78 -9.07 28.08
C LEU A 59 13.42 -8.14 29.11
N GLU A 60 12.97 -6.89 29.24
CA GLU A 60 13.45 -5.96 30.27
C GLU A 60 13.22 -6.47 31.71
N GLN A 61 12.13 -7.21 31.94
CA GLN A 61 11.80 -7.77 33.26
C GLN A 61 12.53 -9.07 33.57
N GLU A 62 12.79 -9.89 32.56
CA GLU A 62 13.30 -11.25 32.73
C GLU A 62 14.80 -11.38 32.41
N ALA A 63 15.46 -10.35 31.86
CA ALA A 63 16.83 -10.45 31.40
C ALA A 63 17.85 -9.73 32.30
N ASP A 64 18.60 -10.55 33.05
CA ASP A 64 19.77 -10.15 33.83
C ASP A 64 21.10 -10.17 33.03
N SER A 65 21.10 -10.40 31.69
CA SER A 65 22.33 -10.66 30.91
C SER A 65 22.51 -9.80 29.66
N THR A 66 23.77 -9.68 29.22
CA THR A 66 24.19 -9.01 27.97
C THR A 66 23.52 -9.59 26.71
N ASP A 67 22.99 -10.82 26.76
CA ASP A 67 22.37 -11.48 25.60
C ASP A 67 21.01 -10.85 25.21
N SER A 68 20.34 -10.14 26.13
CA SER A 68 19.08 -9.46 25.81
C SER A 68 19.27 -8.08 25.19
N SER A 69 20.40 -7.41 25.41
CA SER A 69 20.56 -6.02 24.97
C SER A 69 20.50 -5.91 23.45
N GLY A 70 21.19 -6.79 22.73
CA GLY A 70 21.13 -6.81 21.25
C GLY A 70 19.76 -7.19 20.68
N ILE A 71 18.97 -7.97 21.41
CA ILE A 71 17.60 -8.33 21.00
C ILE A 71 16.63 -7.17 21.29
N LEU A 72 16.77 -6.49 22.43
CA LEU A 72 16.03 -5.28 22.76
C LEU A 72 16.29 -4.19 21.71
N ASP A 73 17.55 -3.97 21.34
CA ASP A 73 17.92 -3.05 20.26
C ASP A 73 17.25 -3.45 18.93
N SER A 74 17.22 -4.75 18.60
CA SER A 74 16.56 -5.25 17.38
C SER A 74 15.05 -4.95 17.37
N LEU A 75 14.37 -5.13 18.51
CA LEU A 75 12.94 -4.82 18.66
C LEU A 75 12.69 -3.31 18.54
N GLU A 76 13.50 -2.48 19.18
CA GLU A 76 13.39 -1.01 19.12
C GLU A 76 13.65 -0.50 17.70
N MET A 77 14.71 -0.97 17.04
CA MET A 77 15.00 -0.61 15.65
C MET A 77 13.85 -0.99 14.71
N SER A 78 13.24 -2.17 14.89
CA SER A 78 12.09 -2.60 14.07
C SER A 78 10.88 -1.68 14.27
N HIS A 79 10.59 -1.32 15.52
CA HIS A 79 9.52 -0.37 15.82
C HIS A 79 9.82 1.01 15.21
N LYS A 80 11.05 1.51 15.35
CA LYS A 80 11.47 2.79 14.78
C LYS A 80 11.39 2.79 13.25
N ALA A 81 11.87 1.74 12.59
CA ALA A 81 11.86 1.63 11.14
C ALA A 81 10.43 1.73 10.58
N MET A 82 9.45 1.08 11.22
CA MET A 82 8.04 1.19 10.86
C MET A 82 7.50 2.62 11.01
N MET A 83 7.85 3.31 12.11
CA MET A 83 7.42 4.69 12.35
C MET A 83 8.04 5.68 11.36
N ASP A 84 9.32 5.49 11.04
CA ASP A 84 10.04 6.33 10.08
C ASP A 84 9.43 6.14 8.67
N TRP A 85 9.15 4.89 8.27
CA TRP A 85 8.47 4.60 7.01
C TRP A 85 7.07 5.19 6.95
N MET A 86 6.24 5.03 7.99
CA MET A 86 4.90 5.63 7.99
C MET A 86 4.94 7.15 7.85
N LYS A 87 5.92 7.80 8.48
CA LYS A 87 6.11 9.24 8.35
C LYS A 87 6.47 9.60 6.91
N ASP A 88 7.48 8.98 6.35
CA ASP A 88 7.95 9.23 4.99
C ASP A 88 6.87 8.94 3.94
N PHE A 89 6.18 7.80 4.06
CA PHE A 89 5.04 7.46 3.23
C PHE A 89 3.94 8.52 3.30
N SER A 90 3.61 9.03 4.49
CA SER A 90 2.57 10.07 4.65
C SER A 90 2.95 11.42 4.05
N GLU A 91 4.25 11.73 3.95
CA GLU A 91 4.77 12.92 3.28
C GLU A 91 4.69 12.76 1.75
N LYS A 92 4.97 11.54 1.24
CA LYS A 92 4.87 11.20 -0.19
C LYS A 92 3.43 11.02 -0.67
N PHE A 93 2.53 10.54 0.19
CA PHE A 93 1.12 10.29 -0.10
C PHE A 93 0.18 10.89 0.97
N PRO A 94 0.07 12.23 1.04
CA PRO A 94 -0.83 12.87 1.99
C PRO A 94 -2.29 12.45 1.73
N TYR A 95 -3.01 12.17 2.81
CA TYR A 95 -4.37 11.64 2.74
C TYR A 95 -5.30 12.57 1.96
N GLY A 96 -5.90 12.05 0.89
CA GLY A 96 -6.87 12.78 0.07
C GLY A 96 -6.28 13.79 -0.92
N GLU A 97 -4.95 13.92 -1.01
CA GLU A 97 -4.32 14.90 -1.92
C GLU A 97 -4.06 14.35 -3.34
N PHE A 98 -4.07 13.03 -3.52
CA PHE A 98 -3.88 12.41 -4.82
C PHE A 98 -5.13 11.64 -5.28
N ASN A 99 -5.81 12.18 -6.30
CA ASN A 99 -6.90 11.50 -7.01
C ASN A 99 -6.48 11.26 -8.47
N PRO A 100 -6.20 10.01 -8.89
CA PRO A 100 -5.76 9.70 -10.24
C PRO A 100 -6.69 10.21 -11.36
N LYS A 101 -7.98 10.37 -11.06
CA LYS A 101 -8.97 10.87 -12.04
C LYS A 101 -8.73 12.31 -12.46
N ASP A 102 -8.03 13.09 -11.62
CA ASP A 102 -7.78 14.51 -11.82
C ASP A 102 -6.32 14.78 -12.25
N LYS A 103 -5.56 13.72 -12.61
CA LYS A 103 -4.12 13.76 -12.89
C LYS A 103 -3.80 13.35 -14.32
N THR A 104 -2.68 13.85 -14.82
CA THR A 104 -2.12 13.42 -16.11
C THR A 104 -1.50 12.03 -15.99
N THR A 105 -1.40 11.32 -17.12
CA THR A 105 -0.71 10.01 -17.18
C THR A 105 0.73 10.08 -16.66
N GLU A 106 1.43 11.19 -16.91
CA GLU A 106 2.80 11.42 -16.43
C GLU A 106 2.86 11.52 -14.89
N GLU A 107 1.95 12.30 -14.28
CA GLU A 107 1.85 12.41 -12.82
C GLU A 107 1.48 11.07 -12.16
N ILE A 108 0.57 10.29 -12.78
CA ILE A 108 0.18 8.96 -12.28
C ILE A 108 1.37 8.00 -12.35
N THR A 109 2.07 7.97 -13.48
CA THR A 109 3.25 7.12 -13.68
C THR A 109 4.35 7.45 -12.68
N ALA A 110 4.61 8.74 -12.41
CA ALA A 110 5.58 9.14 -11.40
C ALA A 110 5.21 8.63 -10.00
N LYS A 111 3.93 8.64 -9.63
CA LYS A 111 3.46 8.10 -8.35
C LYS A 111 3.48 6.57 -8.29
N ILE A 112 3.22 5.88 -9.40
CA ILE A 112 3.37 4.42 -9.49
C ILE A 112 4.81 4.01 -9.17
N ASN A 113 5.80 4.67 -9.78
CA ASN A 113 7.21 4.35 -9.54
C ASN A 113 7.58 4.50 -8.06
N ILE A 114 7.12 5.56 -7.40
CA ILE A 114 7.33 5.75 -5.95
C ILE A 114 6.64 4.62 -5.17
N LEU A 115 5.39 4.26 -5.51
CA LEU A 115 4.69 3.16 -4.83
C LEU A 115 5.37 1.79 -5.01
N GLU A 116 6.07 1.55 -6.12
CA GLU A 116 6.84 0.32 -6.29
C GLU A 116 8.01 0.26 -5.30
N GLU A 117 8.66 1.39 -5.02
CA GLU A 117 9.68 1.52 -3.98
C GLU A 117 9.08 1.30 -2.59
N GLU A 118 7.97 2.00 -2.26
CA GLU A 118 7.28 1.84 -0.99
C GLU A 118 6.83 0.40 -0.72
N LYS A 119 6.41 -0.31 -1.78
CA LYS A 119 6.02 -1.72 -1.68
C LYS A 119 7.19 -2.59 -1.25
N ASN A 120 8.37 -2.36 -1.82
CA ASN A 120 9.55 -3.12 -1.44
C ASN A 120 9.95 -2.79 0.00
N GLU A 121 9.93 -1.52 0.38
CA GLU A 121 10.24 -1.07 1.74
C GLU A 121 9.31 -1.69 2.78
N VAL A 122 7.99 -1.71 2.55
CA VAL A 122 7.04 -2.32 3.51
C VAL A 122 7.20 -3.85 3.61
N TYR A 123 7.62 -4.52 2.53
CA TYR A 123 7.97 -5.95 2.60
C TYR A 123 9.28 -6.19 3.35
N GLU A 124 10.28 -5.34 3.21
CA GLU A 124 11.51 -5.43 4.01
C GLU A 124 11.24 -5.16 5.50
N LEU A 125 10.35 -4.22 5.82
CA LEU A 125 9.90 -3.96 7.19
C LEU A 125 9.22 -5.19 7.79
N ARG A 126 8.35 -5.86 7.04
CA ARG A 126 7.70 -7.10 7.48
C ARG A 126 8.72 -8.15 7.89
N GLU A 127 9.75 -8.37 7.08
CA GLU A 127 10.80 -9.33 7.37
C GLU A 127 11.63 -8.92 8.59
N LEU A 128 12.03 -7.65 8.67
CA LEU A 128 12.77 -7.10 9.82
C LEU A 128 12.01 -7.30 11.14
N ILE A 129 10.73 -6.95 11.14
CA ILE A 129 9.86 -7.08 12.32
C ILE A 129 9.71 -8.55 12.71
N SER A 130 9.44 -9.42 11.73
CA SER A 130 9.25 -10.85 11.97
C SER A 130 10.49 -11.50 12.56
N GLN A 131 11.67 -11.19 12.03
CA GLN A 131 12.94 -11.71 12.54
C GLN A 131 13.26 -11.20 13.95
N SER A 132 12.98 -9.93 14.25
CA SER A 132 13.18 -9.38 15.60
C SER A 132 12.26 -10.05 16.62
N ILE A 133 11.01 -10.31 16.25
CA ILE A 133 10.05 -11.05 17.07
C ILE A 133 10.53 -12.48 17.32
N GLU A 134 10.96 -13.20 16.27
CA GLU A 134 11.42 -14.58 16.39
C GLU A 134 12.62 -14.70 17.33
N LYS A 135 13.60 -13.80 17.21
CA LYS A 135 14.78 -13.75 18.11
C LYS A 135 14.37 -13.56 19.57
N ALA A 136 13.44 -12.64 19.83
CA ALA A 136 12.95 -12.36 21.18
C ALA A 136 12.15 -13.54 21.77
N GLU A 137 11.26 -14.14 20.99
CA GLU A 137 10.50 -15.32 21.41
C GLU A 137 11.41 -16.51 21.69
N LYS A 138 12.42 -16.73 20.85
CA LYS A 138 13.41 -17.79 21.05
C LYS A 138 14.14 -17.62 22.38
N LEU A 139 14.69 -16.42 22.65
CA LEU A 139 15.41 -16.15 23.91
C LEU A 139 14.51 -16.39 25.14
N LEU A 140 13.24 -15.98 25.07
CA LEU A 140 12.27 -16.16 26.15
C LEU A 140 11.81 -17.62 26.33
N SER A 141 11.97 -18.47 25.31
CA SER A 141 11.63 -19.89 25.37
C SER A 141 12.78 -20.80 25.85
N GLU A 142 14.02 -20.31 25.75
CA GLU A 142 15.23 -21.01 26.20
C GLU A 142 15.52 -20.81 27.70
N LYS A 143 14.71 -20.01 28.39
CA LYS A 143 14.75 -19.79 29.84
C LYS A 143 13.71 -20.65 30.57
#